data_AF-A0A653C9U0-F1
#
_entry.id   AF-A0A653C9U0-F1
#
_cell.length_a   1.000
_cell.length_b   1.000
_cell.length_c   1.000
_cell.angle_alpha   90.00
_cell.angle_beta   90.00
_cell.angle_gamma   90.00
#
_symmetry.space_group_name_H-M   'P 1'
#
loop_
_entity.id
_entity.type
_entity.pdbx_description
1 polymer ?
#
loop_
_entity_poly.entity_id
_entity_poly.type
_entity_poly.pdbx_seq_one_letter_code
_entity_poly.pdbx_strand_id
1 'polypeptide(L)' 'MLKQQTPKNLQTDAGLEFFNQNFKNLIKQYDINHYNVFSKKKQQL' A
#
# COMPACT_ATOMS: atom_id res chain seq x y z
N MET A 1 2.49 -4.16 25.69
CA MET A 1 2.68 -3.12 24.65
C MET A 1 2.35 -3.73 23.31
N LEU A 2 1.41 -3.16 22.56
CA LEU A 2 1.15 -3.60 21.18
C LEU A 2 2.34 -3.18 20.32
N LYS A 3 3.05 -4.14 19.73
CA LYS A 3 4.11 -3.86 18.76
C LYS A 3 3.46 -3.20 17.55
N GLN A 4 3.86 -1.98 17.25
CA GLN A 4 3.45 -1.31 16.03
C GLN A 4 4.04 -2.09 14.86
N GLN A 5 3.18 -2.74 14.07
CA GLN A 5 3.58 -3.53 12.91
C GLN A 5 3.23 -2.74 11.65
N THR A 6 4.25 -2.36 10.91
CA THR A 6 4.09 -1.74 9.59
C THR A 6 3.87 -2.84 8.56
N PRO A 7 2.79 -2.78 7.75
CA PRO A 7 2.56 -3.79 6.71
C PRO A 7 3.60 -3.66 5.59
N LYS A 8 4.13 -4.79 5.11
CA LYS A 8 5.04 -4.80 3.95
C LYS A 8 4.31 -4.57 2.62
N ASN A 9 3.04 -4.95 2.57
CA ASN A 9 2.19 -4.90 1.38
C ASN A 9 0.84 -4.29 1.74
N LEU A 10 0.36 -3.35 0.94
CA LEU A 10 -0.95 -2.72 1.10
C LEU A 10 -1.70 -2.77 -0.23
N GLN A 11 -2.83 -3.48 -0.25
CA GLN A 11 -3.72 -3.49 -1.40
C GLN A 11 -4.91 -2.55 -1.14
N THR A 12 -5.24 -1.68 -2.09
CA THR A 12 -6.43 -0.80 -2.03
C THR A 12 -7.31 -1.00 -3.26
N ASP A 13 -8.49 -0.37 -3.30
CA ASP A 13 -9.19 -0.16 -4.55
C ASP A 13 -8.48 0.92 -5.42
N ALA A 14 -9.13 1.35 -6.51
CA ALA A 14 -8.60 2.33 -7.46
C ALA A 14 -8.99 3.78 -7.16
N GLY A 15 -9.47 4.06 -5.94
CA GLY A 15 -9.79 5.38 -5.44
C GLY A 15 -8.58 6.31 -5.48
N LEU A 16 -8.80 7.54 -5.97
CA LEU A 16 -7.74 8.52 -6.19
C LEU A 16 -7.12 9.03 -4.88
N GLU A 17 -7.81 8.88 -3.75
CA GLU A 17 -7.31 9.17 -2.41
C GLU A 17 -6.04 8.36 -2.07
N PHE A 18 -5.86 7.19 -2.67
CA PHE A 18 -4.69 6.34 -2.48
C PHE A 18 -3.54 6.64 -3.47
N PHE A 19 -3.73 7.60 -4.39
CA PHE A 19 -2.74 7.93 -5.42
C PHE A 19 -2.29 9.39 -5.40
N ASN A 20 -2.77 10.18 -4.44
CA ASN A 20 -2.31 11.54 -4.22
C ASN A 20 -0.86 11.58 -3.65
N GLN A 21 -0.26 12.77 -3.69
CA GLN A 21 1.14 12.95 -3.29
C GLN A 21 1.36 12.66 -1.80
N ASN A 22 0.41 13.01 -0.94
CA ASN A 22 0.52 12.79 0.52
C ASN A 22 0.56 11.29 0.83
N PHE A 23 -0.34 10.52 0.23
CA PHE A 23 -0.38 9.07 0.39
C PHE A 23 0.89 8.41 -0.15
N LYS A 24 1.34 8.81 -1.35
CA LYS A 24 2.61 8.32 -1.92
C LYS A 24 3.81 8.58 -1.03
N ASN A 25 3.88 9.76 -0.42
CA ASN A 25 4.96 10.11 0.50
C ASN A 25 4.91 9.23 1.77
N LEU A 26 3.72 9.00 2.31
CA LEU A 26 3.50 8.13 3.47
C LEU A 26 3.94 6.69 3.19
N ILE A 27 3.46 6.10 2.09
CA ILE A 27 3.81 4.73 1.70
C ILE A 27 5.32 4.56 1.53
N LYS A 28 6.00 5.54 0.92
CA LYS A 28 7.47 5.53 0.78
C LYS A 28 8.18 5.65 2.11
N GLN A 29 7.73 6.53 3.01
CA GLN A 29 8.33 6.72 4.34
C GLN A 29 8.37 5.42 5.14
N TYR A 30 7.35 4.58 4.99
CA TYR A 30 7.21 3.32 5.71
C TYR A 30 7.66 2.09 4.91
N ASP A 31 8.29 2.29 3.74
CA ASP A 31 8.74 1.22 2.83
C ASP A 31 7.62 0.19 2.52
N ILE A 32 6.41 0.68 2.28
CA ILE A 32 5.24 -0.15 2.02
C ILE A 32 5.09 -0.37 0.52
N ASN A 33 4.90 -1.62 0.10
CA ASN A 33 4.55 -1.94 -1.28
C ASN A 33 3.04 -1.77 -1.51
N HIS A 34 2.64 -0.63 -2.06
CA HIS A 34 1.23 -0.31 -2.38
C HIS A 34 0.83 -0.70 -3.80
N TYR A 35 -0.36 -1.29 -3.95
CA TYR A 35 -0.92 -1.71 -5.22
C TYR A 35 -2.45 -1.70 -5.15
N ASN A 36 -3.13 -1.51 -6.27
CA ASN A 36 -4.60 -1.59 -6.29
C ASN A 36 -5.08 -2.97 -6.77
N VAL A 37 -6.38 -3.23 -6.63
CA VAL A 37 -7.04 -4.48 -7.10
C VAL A 37 -6.80 -4.80 -8.58
N PHE A 38 -6.51 -3.79 -9.41
CA PHE A 38 -6.23 -3.97 -10.84
C PHE A 38 -4.74 -4.16 -11.14
N SER A 39 -3.87 -3.94 -10.15
CA SER A 39 -2.44 -4.15 -10.30
C SER A 39 -2.21 -5.65 -10.43
N LYS A 40 -1.70 -6.07 -11.59
CA LYS A 40 -1.35 -7.47 -11.90
C LYS A 40 -0.18 -7.98 -11.05
N LYS A 41 -0.26 -7.89 -9.72
CA LYS A 41 0.50 -8.80 -8.87
C LYS A 41 -0.13 -10.16 -9.11
N LYS A 42 0.56 -11.00 -9.87
CA LYS A 42 0.33 -12.45 -9.91
C LYS A 42 0.04 -12.89 -8.49
N GLN A 43 -1.22 -13.20 -8.21
CA GLN A 43 -1.64 -13.88 -7.02
C GLN A 43 -1.05 -15.29 -7.15
N GLN A 44 0.20 -15.45 -6.72
CA GLN A 44 0.76 -16.77 -6.43
C GLN A 44 0.13 -17.18 -5.10
N LEU A 45 -1.10 -17.67 -5.20
CA LEU A 45 -1.68 -18.58 -4.21
C LEU A 45 -1.05 -19.96 -4.40
#